data_AF-A0A1Q8QH59-F1
#
_entry.id   AF-A0A1Q8QH59-F1
#
_cell.length_a   1.000
_cell.length_b   1.000
_cell.length_c   1.000
_cell.angle_alpha   90.00
_cell.angle_beta   90.00
_cell.angle_gamma   90.00
#
_symmetry.space_group_name_H-M   'P 1'
#
loop_
_entity.id
_entity.type
_entity.pdbx_description
1 polymer ?
#
loop_
_entity_poly.entity_id
_entity_poly.type
_entity_poly.pdbx_seq_one_letter_code
_entity_poly.pdbx_strand_id
1 'polypeptide(L)'
;MSLSRRFLRLFSLALLAVLLAGVAGLVWFGAWHYPALGLAGIPKDGYRRAMDIAARGMTATDGLVFEDFDFLKYREVARGGEAYAWGAARCKAADGSTTFYWVYLEWSKKRGQWLRNYSLELAAPDDEIYFTRQNPGQFGRARLAAGKLLGQLASRVREALAARPVAGNRPDLQSPGL
;
A
#
# COMPACT_ATOMS: atom_id res chain seq x y z
N MET A 1 40.11 -21.79 -21.42
CA MET A 1 39.53 -21.27 -20.15
C MET A 1 39.51 -22.40 -19.14
N SER A 2 40.11 -22.24 -17.95
CA SER A 2 40.10 -23.28 -16.92
C SER A 2 38.66 -23.60 -16.48
N LEU A 3 38.42 -24.84 -16.06
CA LEU A 3 37.14 -25.28 -15.49
C LEU A 3 36.65 -24.32 -14.38
N SER A 4 37.58 -23.87 -13.53
CA SER A 4 37.31 -22.89 -12.46
C SER A 4 36.76 -21.55 -12.98
N ARG A 5 37.30 -21.03 -14.09
CA ARG A 5 36.80 -19.79 -14.72
C ARG A 5 35.43 -19.97 -15.37
N ARG A 6 35.09 -21.19 -15.84
CA ARG A 6 33.75 -21.49 -16.37
C ARG A 6 32.71 -21.58 -15.25
N PHE A 7 33.03 -22.29 -14.16
CA PHE A 7 32.16 -22.37 -12.99
C PHE A 7 31.91 -21.02 -12.33
N LEU A 8 32.97 -20.22 -12.13
CA LEU A 8 32.83 -18.88 -11.57
C LEU A 8 31.92 -18.00 -12.43
N ARG A 9 32.09 -18.02 -13.76
CA ARG A 9 31.23 -17.26 -14.68
C ARG A 9 29.77 -17.73 -14.64
N LEU A 10 29.52 -19.03 -14.66
CA LEU A 10 28.16 -19.57 -14.60
C LEU A 10 27.48 -19.20 -13.27
N PHE A 11 28.19 -19.31 -12.16
CA PHE A 11 27.70 -18.89 -10.85
C PHE A 11 27.41 -17.38 -10.81
N SER A 12 28.31 -16.53 -11.30
CA SER A 12 28.08 -15.08 -11.35
C SER A 12 26.90 -14.70 -12.23
N LEU A 13 26.72 -15.37 -13.37
CA LEU A 13 25.56 -15.16 -14.25
C LEU A 13 24.26 -15.63 -13.59
N ALA A 14 24.27 -16.77 -12.91
CA ALA A 14 23.12 -17.25 -12.15
C ALA A 14 22.75 -16.28 -11.03
N LEU A 15 23.73 -15.79 -10.27
CA LEU A 15 23.52 -14.79 -9.23
C LEU A 15 22.92 -13.49 -9.80
N LEU A 16 23.48 -12.99 -10.91
CA LEU A 16 22.96 -11.80 -11.58
C LEU A 16 21.51 -12.02 -12.06
N ALA A 17 21.21 -13.17 -12.65
CA ALA A 17 19.86 -13.51 -13.09
C ALA A 17 18.86 -13.54 -11.93
N VAL A 18 19.24 -14.12 -10.79
CA VAL A 18 18.42 -14.13 -9.57
C VAL A 18 18.17 -12.72 -9.05
N LEU A 19 19.20 -11.87 -9.02
CA LEU A 19 19.06 -10.47 -8.60
C LEU A 19 18.12 -9.68 -9.52
N LEU A 20 18.30 -9.81 -10.84
CA LEU A 20 17.44 -9.15 -11.83
C LEU A 20 16.00 -9.64 -11.74
N ALA A 21 15.79 -10.95 -11.57
CA ALA A 21 14.46 -11.52 -11.37
C ALA A 21 13.81 -11.00 -10.07
N GLY A 22 14.59 -10.88 -8.98
CA GLY A 22 14.12 -10.29 -7.73
C GLY A 22 13.67 -8.84 -7.89
N VAL A 23 14.48 -8.00 -8.57
CA VAL A 23 14.13 -6.60 -8.85
C VAL A 23 12.88 -6.51 -9.73
N ALA A 24 12.82 -7.29 -10.81
CA ALA A 24 11.65 -7.32 -11.70
C ALA A 24 10.38 -7.75 -10.93
N GLY A 25 10.49 -8.75 -10.06
CA GLY A 25 9.41 -9.20 -9.19
C GLY A 25 8.91 -8.11 -8.24
N LEU A 26 9.82 -7.34 -7.62
CA LEU A 26 9.47 -6.22 -6.76
C LEU A 26 8.76 -5.10 -7.52
N VAL A 27 9.24 -4.76 -8.71
CA VAL A 27 8.62 -3.74 -9.57
C VAL A 27 7.22 -4.19 -10.01
N TRP A 28 7.07 -5.43 -10.46
CA TRP A 28 5.77 -6.00 -10.82
C TRP A 28 4.81 -5.99 -9.63
N PHE A 29 5.27 -6.44 -8.47
CA PHE A 29 4.46 -6.50 -7.26
C PHE A 29 3.97 -5.10 -6.87
N GLY A 30 4.88 -4.13 -6.79
CA GLY A 30 4.58 -2.77 -6.35
C GLY A 30 3.76 -1.96 -7.35
N ALA A 31 3.94 -2.15 -8.66
CA ALA A 31 3.28 -1.35 -9.70
C ALA A 31 1.99 -1.97 -10.25
N TRP A 32 1.84 -3.29 -10.15
CA TRP A 32 0.74 -4.02 -10.80
C TRP A 32 -0.08 -4.86 -9.83
N HIS A 33 0.56 -5.71 -9.02
CA HIS A 33 -0.17 -6.66 -8.18
C HIS A 33 -0.80 -6.00 -6.95
N TYR A 34 0.02 -5.39 -6.09
CA TYR A 34 -0.42 -4.83 -4.82
C TYR A 34 -1.44 -3.68 -4.98
N PRO A 35 -1.25 -2.70 -5.90
CA PRO A 35 -2.20 -1.60 -6.01
C PRO A 35 -3.63 -2.06 -6.30
N ALA A 36 -3.79 -3.15 -7.05
CA ALA A 36 -5.08 -3.69 -7.48
C ALA A 36 -5.69 -4.72 -6.52
N LEU A 37 -4.94 -5.15 -5.50
CA LEU A 37 -5.29 -6.29 -4.66
C LEU A 37 -6.67 -6.11 -4.00
N GLY A 38 -7.64 -6.98 -4.28
CA GLY A 38 -9.00 -6.88 -3.75
C GLY A 38 -9.85 -5.72 -4.30
N LEU A 39 -9.32 -4.93 -5.24
CA LEU A 39 -10.00 -3.78 -5.85
C LEU A 39 -10.46 -4.03 -7.29
N ALA A 40 -9.95 -5.09 -7.92
CA ALA A 40 -10.36 -5.49 -9.26
C ALA A 40 -11.86 -5.82 -9.32
N GLY A 41 -12.52 -5.39 -10.41
CA GLY A 41 -13.94 -5.61 -10.64
C GLY A 41 -14.89 -4.66 -9.90
N ILE A 42 -14.38 -3.76 -9.06
CA ILE A 42 -15.21 -2.70 -8.46
C ILE A 42 -15.43 -1.60 -9.51
N PRO A 43 -16.69 -1.20 -9.78
CA PRO A 43 -16.98 -0.18 -10.78
C PRO A 43 -16.52 1.20 -10.31
N LYS A 44 -16.47 2.16 -11.25
CA LYS A 44 -15.98 3.52 -11.01
C LYS A 44 -16.77 4.28 -9.94
N ASP A 45 -18.06 4.03 -9.81
CA ASP A 45 -18.94 4.58 -8.78
C ASP A 45 -18.87 3.79 -7.46
N GLY A 46 -18.23 2.63 -7.43
CA GLY A 46 -18.01 1.79 -6.25
C GLY A 46 -16.93 2.30 -5.29
N TYR A 47 -16.63 3.60 -5.29
CA TYR A 47 -15.50 4.20 -4.56
C TYR A 47 -15.56 3.93 -3.05
N ARG A 48 -16.74 3.92 -2.42
CA ARG A 48 -16.91 3.59 -0.99
C ARG A 48 -16.46 2.17 -0.65
N ARG A 49 -16.87 1.20 -1.46
CA ARG A 49 -16.47 -0.20 -1.31
C ARG A 49 -14.98 -0.38 -1.53
N ALA A 50 -14.42 0.31 -2.52
CA ALA A 50 -12.98 0.30 -2.77
C ALA A 50 -12.18 0.85 -1.56
N MET A 51 -12.64 1.98 -1.00
CA MET A 51 -12.04 2.60 0.18
C MET A 51 -12.10 1.69 1.42
N ASP A 52 -13.25 1.06 1.71
CA ASP A 52 -13.39 0.13 2.85
C ASP A 52 -12.46 -1.09 2.71
N ILE A 53 -12.40 -1.71 1.53
CA ILE A 53 -11.51 -2.84 1.27
C ILE A 53 -10.05 -2.44 1.46
N ALA A 54 -9.65 -1.28 0.90
CA ALA A 54 -8.29 -0.79 1.01
C ALA A 54 -7.92 -0.46 2.47
N ALA A 55 -8.78 0.25 3.21
CA ALA A 55 -8.52 0.58 4.60
C ALA A 55 -8.35 -0.66 5.45
N ARG A 56 -9.30 -1.60 5.40
CA ARG A 56 -9.23 -2.85 6.19
C ARG A 56 -7.98 -3.68 5.87
N GLY A 57 -7.65 -3.80 4.59
CA GLY A 57 -6.47 -4.56 4.15
C GLY A 57 -5.19 -3.96 4.72
N MET A 58 -5.03 -2.64 4.59
CA MET A 58 -3.84 -1.93 5.00
C MET A 58 -3.69 -1.77 6.52
N THR A 59 -4.79 -1.53 7.23
CA THR A 59 -4.71 -1.33 8.69
C THR A 59 -4.43 -2.66 9.41
N ALA A 60 -5.03 -3.76 8.94
CA ALA A 60 -4.88 -5.07 9.58
C ALA A 60 -3.42 -5.55 9.56
N THR A 61 -2.64 -5.24 8.53
CA THR A 61 -1.23 -5.62 8.41
C THR A 61 -0.28 -4.83 9.29
N ASP A 62 -0.74 -3.68 9.76
CA ASP A 62 -0.04 -2.83 10.72
C ASP A 62 -0.58 -3.07 12.15
N GLY A 63 -1.40 -4.11 12.36
CA GLY A 63 -1.95 -4.47 13.67
C GLY A 63 -3.07 -3.54 14.15
N LEU A 64 -3.64 -2.76 13.23
CA LEU A 64 -4.68 -1.78 13.51
C LEU A 64 -6.05 -2.31 13.10
N VAL A 65 -7.06 -2.03 13.94
CA VAL A 65 -8.47 -2.34 13.64
C VAL A 65 -9.12 -1.12 13.01
N PHE A 66 -9.55 -1.23 11.76
CA PHE A 66 -10.32 -0.19 11.09
C PHE A 66 -11.72 -0.07 11.70
N GLU A 67 -12.08 1.15 12.14
CA GLU A 67 -13.40 1.45 12.68
C GLU A 67 -14.31 2.08 11.63
N ASP A 68 -13.92 3.25 11.11
CA ASP A 68 -14.67 4.01 10.11
C ASP A 68 -13.79 5.09 9.45
N PHE A 69 -14.28 5.74 8.40
CA PHE A 69 -13.67 6.92 7.82
C PHE A 69 -14.09 8.21 8.55
N ASP A 70 -13.15 9.13 8.69
CA ASP A 70 -13.47 10.52 9.02
C ASP A 70 -14.08 11.21 7.79
N PHE A 71 -15.42 11.23 7.73
CA PHE A 71 -16.18 11.76 6.60
C PHE A 71 -15.89 13.23 6.28
N LEU A 72 -15.41 14.03 7.24
CA LEU A 72 -15.03 15.44 6.98
C LEU A 72 -13.83 15.55 6.03
N LYS A 73 -12.97 14.52 6.02
CA LYS A 73 -11.77 14.43 5.18
C LYS A 73 -11.96 13.54 3.97
N TYR A 74 -13.16 12.99 3.79
CA TYR A 74 -13.51 12.15 2.67
C TYR A 74 -13.87 12.97 1.44
N ARG A 75 -13.25 12.66 0.30
CA ARG A 75 -13.50 13.33 -0.98
C ARG A 75 -13.46 12.32 -2.11
N GLU A 76 -14.38 12.51 -3.05
CA GLU A 76 -14.38 11.87 -4.35
C GLU A 76 -14.31 12.96 -5.41
N VAL A 77 -13.44 12.78 -6.40
CA VAL A 77 -13.37 13.67 -7.56
C VAL A 77 -13.38 12.82 -8.82
N ALA A 78 -14.42 12.97 -9.63
CA ALA A 78 -14.45 12.44 -10.99
C ALA A 78 -13.89 13.49 -11.96
N ARG A 79 -12.86 13.14 -12.74
CA ARG A 79 -12.29 14.02 -13.76
C ARG A 79 -12.22 13.29 -15.10
N GLY A 80 -13.20 13.56 -15.96
CA GLY A 80 -13.34 12.89 -17.25
C GLY A 80 -13.42 11.36 -17.09
N GLY A 81 -12.42 10.66 -17.62
CA GLY A 81 -12.34 9.20 -17.57
C GLY A 81 -12.00 8.62 -16.20
N GLU A 82 -11.35 9.37 -15.32
CA GLU A 82 -10.81 8.86 -14.05
C GLU A 82 -11.67 9.28 -12.85
N ALA A 83 -11.45 8.62 -11.72
CA ALA A 83 -11.97 9.03 -10.42
C ALA A 83 -10.89 8.88 -9.35
N TYR A 84 -10.92 9.74 -8.35
CA TYR A 84 -10.01 9.70 -7.21
C TYR A 84 -10.84 9.71 -5.94
N ALA A 85 -10.44 8.91 -4.96
CA ALA A 85 -11.08 8.85 -3.65
C ALA A 85 -10.02 8.87 -2.57
N TRP A 86 -10.21 9.69 -1.53
CA TRP A 86 -9.30 9.70 -0.40
C TRP A 86 -10.00 10.02 0.92
N GLY A 87 -9.36 9.63 2.02
CA GLY A 87 -9.85 9.89 3.37
C GLY A 87 -8.92 9.39 4.45
N ALA A 88 -9.16 9.85 5.67
CA ALA A 88 -8.50 9.35 6.87
C ALA A 88 -9.35 8.25 7.51
N ALA A 89 -8.82 7.03 7.55
CA ALA A 89 -9.40 5.90 8.26
C ALA A 89 -9.05 6.00 9.75
N ARG A 90 -10.06 6.08 10.61
CA ARG A 90 -9.91 5.99 12.06
C ARG A 90 -9.68 4.52 12.44
N CYS A 91 -8.63 4.29 13.22
CA CYS A 91 -8.17 2.95 13.57
C CYS A 91 -7.93 2.85 15.09
N LYS A 92 -8.04 1.63 15.61
CA LYS A 92 -7.62 1.27 16.97
C LYS A 92 -6.33 0.47 16.97
N ALA A 93 -5.37 0.91 17.77
CA ALA A 93 -4.15 0.16 18.05
C ALA A 93 -4.37 -0.86 19.17
N ALA A 94 -3.42 -1.78 19.33
CA ALA A 94 -3.47 -2.85 20.34
C ALA A 94 -3.50 -2.34 21.78
N ASP A 95 -2.98 -1.13 22.02
CA ASP A 95 -3.01 -0.44 23.32
C ASP A 95 -4.31 0.34 23.58
N GLY A 96 -5.27 0.30 22.65
CA GLY A 96 -6.55 1.01 22.72
C GLY A 96 -6.52 2.46 22.23
N SER A 97 -5.35 2.98 21.88
CA SER A 97 -5.20 4.32 21.32
C SER A 97 -5.84 4.44 19.94
N THR A 98 -6.19 5.67 19.56
CA THR A 98 -6.82 5.97 18.26
C THR A 98 -5.76 6.53 17.33
N THR A 99 -5.59 5.90 16.18
CA THR A 99 -4.64 6.28 15.12
C THR A 99 -5.40 6.57 13.83
N PHE A 100 -4.83 7.41 12.96
CA PHE A 100 -5.42 7.73 11.66
C PHE A 100 -4.53 7.28 10.50
N TYR A 101 -5.13 6.60 9.54
CA TYR A 101 -4.46 6.10 8.34
C TYR A 101 -4.98 6.82 7.10
N TRP A 102 -4.10 7.38 6.26
CA TRP A 102 -4.51 7.97 4.99
C TRP A 102 -4.67 6.91 3.91
N VAL A 103 -5.82 6.91 3.26
CA VAL A 103 -6.11 6.05 2.12
C VAL A 103 -6.35 6.93 0.92
N TYR A 104 -5.62 6.68 -0.18
CA TYR A 104 -5.83 7.32 -1.47
C TYR A 104 -5.92 6.28 -2.57
N LEU A 105 -7.03 6.30 -3.30
CA LEU A 105 -7.33 5.43 -4.41
C LEU A 105 -7.55 6.22 -5.69
N GLU A 106 -7.17 5.60 -6.80
CA GLU A 106 -7.44 6.10 -8.15
C GLU A 106 -8.15 5.02 -8.96
N TRP A 107 -9.26 5.37 -9.60
CA TRP A 107 -9.87 4.56 -10.65
C TRP A 107 -9.21 4.90 -11.98
N SER A 108 -8.39 3.98 -12.47
CA SER A 108 -7.63 4.18 -13.69
C SER A 108 -8.44 3.76 -14.91
N LYS A 109 -8.72 4.69 -15.82
CA LYS A 109 -9.35 4.36 -17.11
C LYS A 109 -8.54 3.35 -17.92
N LYS A 110 -7.21 3.41 -17.83
CA LYS A 110 -6.30 2.51 -18.56
C LYS A 110 -6.40 1.06 -18.09
N ARG A 111 -6.65 0.85 -16.80
CA ARG A 111 -6.74 -0.48 -16.19
C ARG A 111 -8.16 -0.94 -15.90
N GLY A 112 -9.14 -0.05 -16.01
CA GLY A 112 -10.56 -0.33 -15.73
C GLY A 112 -10.83 -0.73 -14.28
N GLN A 113 -10.03 -0.24 -13.32
CA GLN A 113 -10.11 -0.66 -11.92
C GLN A 113 -9.54 0.38 -10.95
N TRP A 114 -9.90 0.25 -9.68
CA TRP A 114 -9.33 1.01 -8.57
C TRP A 114 -7.91 0.54 -8.22
N LEU A 115 -7.04 1.48 -7.88
CA LEU A 115 -5.63 1.28 -7.53
C LEU A 115 -5.28 2.05 -6.26
N ARG A 116 -4.52 1.42 -5.35
CA ARG A 116 -3.85 2.10 -4.23
C ARG A 116 -2.62 2.83 -4.74
N ASN A 117 -2.73 4.14 -4.97
CA ASN A 117 -1.61 4.93 -5.49
C ASN A 117 -0.74 5.54 -4.38
N TYR A 118 -1.33 6.05 -3.29
CA TYR A 118 -0.60 6.72 -2.20
C TYR A 118 -1.32 6.60 -0.85
N SER A 119 -1.18 5.45 -0.20
CA SER A 119 -1.76 5.24 1.14
C SER A 119 -0.65 5.11 2.18
N LEU A 120 -0.79 5.82 3.31
CA LEU A 120 0.23 5.95 4.36
C LEU A 120 -0.41 6.29 5.71
N GLU A 121 0.21 5.85 6.80
CA GLU A 121 -0.15 6.30 8.16
C GLU A 121 0.18 7.80 8.32
N LEU A 122 -0.77 8.62 8.81
CA LEU A 122 -0.64 10.09 8.83
C LEU A 122 0.24 10.62 9.95
N ALA A 123 0.47 9.82 10.98
CA ALA A 123 1.23 10.21 12.15
C ALA A 123 1.87 8.97 12.78
N ALA A 124 2.88 8.41 12.11
CA ALA A 124 3.79 7.54 12.84
C ALA A 124 4.45 8.41 13.94
N PRO A 125 4.54 7.93 15.20
CA PRO A 125 5.20 8.67 16.29
C PRO A 125 6.62 9.17 15.95
N ASP A 126 7.23 8.55 14.93
CA ASP A 126 8.59 8.81 14.46
C ASP A 126 8.67 9.93 13.40
N ASP A 127 7.54 10.48 12.91
CA ASP A 127 7.54 11.45 11.79
C ASP A 127 8.03 12.86 12.20
N GLU A 128 8.14 13.18 13.50
CA GLU A 128 8.79 14.42 13.97
C GLU A 128 10.29 14.49 13.61
N ILE A 129 10.92 13.35 13.29
CA ILE A 129 12.36 13.24 13.02
C ILE A 129 12.76 13.93 11.69
N TYR A 130 11.84 14.16 10.76
CA TYR A 130 12.16 14.86 9.51
C TYR A 130 12.41 16.37 9.69
N PHE A 131 11.92 16.97 10.79
CA PHE A 131 11.85 18.43 10.96
C PHE A 131 12.75 19.00 12.06
N THR A 132 13.81 18.30 12.49
CA THR A 132 14.88 18.95 13.26
C THR A 132 15.70 19.85 12.33
N ARG A 133 15.45 21.16 12.39
CA ARG A 133 16.18 22.22 11.65
C ARG A 133 17.68 22.25 11.93
N GLN A 134 18.13 21.67 13.05
CA GLN A 134 19.41 22.02 13.66
C GLN A 134 20.54 21.01 13.40
N ASN A 135 20.27 19.71 13.18
CA ASN A 135 21.34 18.80 12.73
C ASN A 135 20.84 17.41 12.27
N PRO A 136 20.50 17.21 11.00
CA PRO A 136 20.19 15.90 10.48
C PRO A 136 21.30 15.45 9.53
N GLY A 137 22.17 14.56 9.99
CA GLY A 137 23.13 13.89 9.11
C GLY A 137 22.38 13.23 7.94
N GLN A 138 22.77 13.52 6.70
CA GLN A 138 22.10 13.01 5.49
C GLN A 138 21.97 11.48 5.49
N PHE A 139 22.95 10.80 6.08
CA PHE A 139 22.94 9.35 6.27
C PHE A 139 21.83 8.85 7.21
N GLY A 140 21.55 9.59 8.29
CA GLY A 140 20.46 9.26 9.21
C GLY A 140 19.09 9.38 8.52
N ARG A 141 18.90 10.45 7.72
CA ARG A 141 17.69 10.64 6.90
C ARG A 141 17.52 9.55 5.85
N ALA A 142 18.60 9.19 5.16
CA ALA A 142 18.58 8.12 4.17
C ALA A 142 18.24 6.77 4.80
N ARG A 143 18.81 6.46 5.98
CA ARG A 143 18.51 5.24 6.73
C ARG A 143 17.05 5.18 7.18
N LEU A 144 16.50 6.28 7.69
CA LEU A 144 15.10 6.35 8.11
C LEU A 144 14.14 6.22 6.92
N ALA A 145 14.43 6.92 5.82
CA ALA A 145 13.65 6.79 4.59
C ALA A 145 13.68 5.36 4.03
N ALA A 146 14.86 4.73 4.01
CA ALA A 146 15.00 3.33 3.61
C ALA A 146 14.22 2.39 4.55
N GLY A 147 14.29 2.61 5.87
CA GLY A 147 13.52 1.87 6.85
C GLY A 147 12.01 1.97 6.63
N LYS A 148 11.50 3.18 6.38
CA LYS A 148 10.08 3.43 6.08
C LYS A 148 9.64 2.70 4.79
N LEU A 149 10.45 2.77 3.73
CA LEU A 149 10.17 2.07 2.47
C LEU A 149 10.16 0.55 2.65
N LEU A 150 11.10 -0.01 3.41
CA LEU A 150 11.16 -1.43 3.72
C LEU A 150 9.99 -1.88 4.60
N GLY A 151 9.62 -1.08 5.60
CA GLY A 151 8.45 -1.33 6.46
C GLY A 151 7.15 -1.33 5.67
N GLN A 152 6.98 -0.36 4.78
CA GLN A 152 5.85 -0.31 3.85
C GLN A 152 5.83 -1.54 2.95
N LEU A 153 6.93 -1.90 2.29
CA LEU A 153 7.00 -3.09 1.44
C LEU A 153 6.64 -4.36 2.22
N ALA A 154 7.15 -4.52 3.45
CA ALA A 154 6.84 -5.65 4.31
C ALA A 154 5.33 -5.71 4.64
N SER A 155 4.71 -4.58 4.97
CA SER A 155 3.27 -4.50 5.22
C SER A 155 2.45 -4.91 3.99
N ARG A 156 2.82 -4.39 2.81
CA ARG A 156 2.19 -4.74 1.53
C ARG A 156 2.28 -6.23 1.21
N VAL A 157 3.43 -6.85 1.45
CA VAL A 157 3.63 -8.30 1.28
C VAL A 157 2.78 -9.08 2.27
N ARG A 158 2.72 -8.67 3.55
CA ARG A 158 1.83 -9.29 4.54
C ARG A 158 0.37 -9.23 4.10
N GLU A 159 -0.07 -8.11 3.51
CA GLU A 159 -1.46 -7.95 3.04
C GLU A 159 -1.73 -8.91 1.90
N ALA A 160 -0.81 -8.98 0.92
CA ALA A 160 -0.91 -9.88 -0.22
C ALA A 160 -0.96 -11.36 0.20
N LEU A 161 -0.19 -11.74 1.23
CA LEU A 161 -0.20 -13.10 1.78
C LEU A 161 -1.47 -13.40 2.60
N ALA A 162 -2.01 -12.39 3.30
CA ALA A 162 -3.24 -12.52 4.09
C ALA A 162 -4.52 -12.47 3.23
N ALA A 163 -4.45 -11.88 2.03
CA ALA A 163 -5.52 -11.82 1.06
C ALA A 163 -5.81 -13.22 0.47
N ARG A 164 -6.50 -14.06 1.23
CA ARG A 164 -7.16 -15.25 0.68
C ARG A 164 -8.16 -14.82 -0.40
N PRO A 165 -8.40 -15.62 -1.45
CA PRO A 165 -9.47 -15.35 -2.39
C PRO A 165 -10.81 -15.49 -1.65
N VAL A 166 -11.33 -14.37 -1.14
CA VAL A 166 -12.66 -14.31 -0.55
C VAL A 166 -13.64 -14.28 -1.72
N ALA A 167 -13.93 -15.46 -2.28
CA ALA A 167 -15.18 -15.68 -2.98
C ALA A 167 -16.29 -15.71 -1.93
N GLY A 168 -17.25 -14.80 -2.02
CA GLY A 168 -18.50 -14.88 -1.26
C GLY A 168 -18.88 -13.60 -0.51
N ASN A 169 -19.92 -12.95 -1.03
CA ASN A 169 -20.88 -12.07 -0.35
C ASN A 169 -20.40 -11.35 0.92
N ARG A 170 -20.04 -10.07 0.77
CA ARG A 170 -20.09 -9.12 1.88
C ARG A 170 -21.31 -8.22 1.66
N PRO A 171 -22.20 -8.06 2.66
CA PRO A 171 -23.40 -7.25 2.52
C PRO A 171 -23.01 -5.81 2.21
N ASP A 172 -23.66 -5.24 1.20
CA ASP A 172 -23.49 -3.85 0.80
C ASP A 172 -23.68 -2.95 2.02
N LEU A 173 -22.70 -2.07 2.26
CA LEU A 173 -22.79 -1.02 3.27
C LEU A 173 -24.08 -0.22 2.98
N GLN A 174 -25.02 -0.25 3.93
CA GLN A 174 -26.26 0.50 3.84
C GLN A 174 -25.95 1.98 3.60
N SER A 175 -26.50 2.53 2.51
CA SER A 175 -26.56 3.96 2.29
C SER A 175 -27.32 4.61 3.47
N PRO A 176 -26.73 5.55 4.22
CA PRO A 176 -27.56 6.47 4.98
C PRO A 176 -28.37 7.27 3.94
N GLY A 177 -29.68 7.08 3.95
CA GLY A 177 -30.60 7.89 3.16
C GLY A 177 -30.37 9.36 3.48
N LEU A 178 -30.06 10.13 2.44
CA LEU A 178 -30.29 11.57 2.40
C LEU A 178 -31.55 11.79 1.57
#